data_AF-A0A972V2X3-F1
#
_entry.id   AF-A0A972V2X3-F1
#
_cell.length_a   1.000
_cell.length_b   1.000
_cell.length_c   1.000
_cell.angle_alpha   90.00
_cell.angle_beta   90.00
_cell.angle_gamma   90.00
#
_symmetry.space_group_name_H-M   'P 1'
#
loop_
_entity.id
_entity.type
_entity.pdbx_description
1 polymer ?
#
loop_
_entity_poly.entity_id
_entity_poly.type
_entity_poly.pdbx_seq_one_letter_code
_entity_poly.pdbx_strand_id
1 'polypeptide(L)'
;MKKVLPIQEVAMPTNTIKVAISIPKKDFKLLEAIRKRMKISRSALIDRALHYWLTKKEEEEMVRQYIDGYKRHPETPEELKELAAMEKMQAETMEKEDWS
;
A
#
# COMPACT_ATOMS: atom_id res chain seq x y z
N MET A 1 -9.61 21.74 -6.30
CA MET A 1 -8.87 21.85 -5.02
C MET A 1 -8.82 20.46 -4.39
N LYS A 2 -7.64 19.84 -4.28
CA LYS A 2 -7.51 18.50 -3.68
C LYS A 2 -7.89 18.60 -2.19
N LYS A 3 -8.94 17.91 -1.77
CA LYS A 3 -9.32 17.77 -0.35
C LYS A 3 -8.12 17.20 0.39
N VAL A 4 -7.50 18.02 1.24
CA VAL A 4 -6.54 17.54 2.22
C VAL A 4 -7.36 16.72 3.22
N LEU A 5 -7.12 15.40 3.24
CA LEU A 5 -7.79 14.50 4.17
C LEU A 5 -7.52 14.99 5.59
N PRO A 6 -8.54 15.03 6.47
CA PRO A 6 -8.37 15.50 7.84
C PRO A 6 -7.33 14.65 8.56
N ILE A 7 -6.60 15.29 9.46
CA ILE A 7 -5.73 14.62 10.44
C ILE A 7 -6.65 13.66 11.20
N GLN A 8 -6.60 12.37 10.86
CA GLN A 8 -7.30 11.37 11.64
C GLN A 8 -6.69 11.41 13.04
N GLU A 9 -7.48 11.89 13.98
CA GLU A 9 -7.20 11.74 15.40
C GLU A 9 -7.22 10.24 15.68
N VAL A 10 -6.03 9.63 15.70
CA VAL A 10 -5.89 8.23 16.06
C VAL A 10 -6.26 8.13 17.53
N ALA A 11 -7.53 7.81 17.80
CA ALA A 11 -8.02 7.50 19.13
C ALA A 11 -7.09 6.43 19.74
N MET A 12 -6.57 6.69 20.94
CA MET A 12 -5.63 5.79 21.59
C MET A 12 -6.29 4.40 21.75
N PRO A 13 -5.77 3.34 21.11
CA PRO A 13 -6.37 2.02 21.23
C PRO A 13 -6.32 1.56 22.69
N THR A 14 -7.40 0.95 23.17
CA THR A 14 -7.57 0.59 24.59
C THR A 14 -6.76 -0.63 25.03
N ASN A 15 -6.03 -1.28 24.12
CA ASN A 15 -5.18 -2.45 24.38
C ASN A 15 -3.78 -2.30 23.76
N THR A 16 -2.90 -1.52 24.41
CA THR A 16 -1.53 -1.26 23.93
C THR A 16 -0.47 -1.98 24.75
N ILE A 17 0.55 -2.52 24.07
CA ILE A 17 1.77 -3.05 24.70
C ILE A 17 2.88 -1.98 24.64
N LYS A 18 3.57 -1.74 25.76
CA LYS A 18 4.71 -0.81 25.82
C LYS A 18 6.00 -1.56 25.51
N VAL A 19 6.80 -1.01 24.60
CA VAL A 19 8.10 -1.55 24.22
C VAL A 19 9.17 -0.48 24.42
N ALA A 20 10.25 -0.84 25.13
CA ALA A 20 11.45 -0.02 25.19
C ALA A 20 12.40 -0.42 24.06
N ILE A 21 12.78 0.53 23.21
CA ILE A 21 13.70 0.30 22.08
C ILE A 21 14.90 1.24 22.17
N SER A 22 16.06 0.75 21.73
CA SER A 22 17.23 1.58 21.52
C SER A 22 17.23 2.12 20.10
N ILE A 23 17.34 3.43 19.93
CA ILE A 23 17.36 4.10 18.62
C ILE A 23 18.70 4.83 18.47
N PRO A 24 19.38 4.74 17.31
CA PRO A 24 20.58 5.53 17.07
C PRO A 24 20.32 7.03 17.27
N LYS A 25 21.25 7.74 17.92
CA LYS A 25 21.10 9.17 18.24
C LYS A 25 20.78 10.03 17.02
N LYS A 26 21.33 9.69 15.85
CA LYS A 26 21.09 10.41 14.58
C LYS A 26 19.63 10.27 14.16
N ASP A 27 19.09 9.07 14.19
CA ASP A 27 17.71 8.78 13.78
C ASP A 27 16.71 9.39 14.76
N PHE A 28 17.02 9.36 16.06
CA PHE A 28 16.20 10.03 17.07
C PHE A 28 16.10 11.55 16.82
N LYS A 29 17.19 12.21 16.41
CA LYS A 29 17.17 13.65 16.06
C LYS A 29 16.28 13.92 14.84
N LEU A 30 16.36 13.07 13.82
CA LEU A 30 15.51 13.17 12.64
C LEU A 30 14.02 12.99 13.00
N LEU A 31 13.73 11.98 13.83
CA LEU A 31 12.38 11.71 14.33
C LEU A 31 11.81 12.91 15.09
N GLU A 32 12.59 13.53 15.99
CA GLU A 32 12.15 14.72 16.72
C GLU A 32 11.88 15.92 15.79
N ALA A 33 12.69 16.10 14.73
CA ALA A 33 12.47 17.17 13.76
C ALA A 33 11.16 16.98 12.98
N ILE A 34 10.90 15.76 12.50
CA ILE A 34 9.67 15.40 11.80
C ILE A 34 8.47 15.57 12.72
N ARG A 35 8.54 15.02 13.93
CA ARG A 35 7.49 15.11 14.95
C ARG A 35 7.09 16.56 15.24
N LYS A 36 8.08 17.43 15.47
CA LYS A 36 7.85 18.85 15.76
C LYS A 36 7.17 19.56 14.60
N ARG A 37 7.61 19.32 13.37
CA ARG A 37 6.98 19.86 12.15
C ARG A 37 5.52 19.40 12.01
N MET A 38 5.25 18.14 12.36
CA MET A 38 3.91 17.55 12.30
C MET A 38 3.04 17.86 13.54
N LYS A 39 3.61 18.45 14.59
CA LYS A 39 2.94 18.76 15.86
C LYS A 39 2.27 17.54 16.54
N ILE A 40 2.91 16.38 16.47
CA ILE A 40 2.40 15.12 17.08
C ILE A 40 3.30 14.62 18.24
N SER A 41 2.85 13.60 18.96
CA SER A 41 3.65 12.95 20.00
C SER A 41 4.67 11.97 19.41
N ARG A 42 5.64 11.52 20.22
CA ARG A 42 6.67 10.56 19.78
C ARG A 42 6.04 9.21 19.45
N SER A 43 5.15 8.74 20.33
CA SER A 43 4.40 7.51 20.12
C SER A 43 3.55 7.60 18.85
N ALA A 44 2.84 8.71 18.61
CA ALA A 44 2.03 8.87 17.40
C ALA A 44 2.86 8.83 16.11
N LEU A 45 4.05 9.42 16.10
CA LEU A 45 4.93 9.34 14.93
C LEU A 45 5.47 7.91 14.73
N ILE A 46 5.88 7.24 15.79
CA ILE A 46 6.39 5.86 15.75
C ILE A 46 5.30 4.91 15.29
N ASP A 47 4.09 5.03 15.85
CA ASP A 47 2.92 4.24 15.49
C ASP A 47 2.55 4.40 14.02
N ARG A 48 2.50 5.64 13.53
CA ARG A 48 2.26 5.93 12.12
C ARG A 48 3.34 5.35 11.20
N ALA A 49 4.61 5.45 11.60
CA ALA A 49 5.72 4.89 10.84
C ALA A 49 5.67 3.36 10.81
N LEU A 50 5.31 2.73 11.93
CA LEU A 50 5.13 1.28 12.05
C LEU A 50 4.01 0.79 11.14
N HIS A 51 2.83 1.41 11.21
CA HIS A 51 1.70 1.07 10.34
C HIS A 51 2.06 1.23 8.86
N TYR A 52 2.68 2.36 8.48
CA TYR A 52 3.12 2.57 7.10
C TYR A 52 4.09 1.48 6.62
N TRP A 53 5.07 1.12 7.46
CA TRP A 53 6.05 0.10 7.10
C TRP A 53 5.41 -1.29 6.97
N LEU A 54 4.53 -1.68 7.89
CA LEU A 54 3.82 -2.96 7.85
C LEU A 54 2.96 -3.09 6.59
N THR A 55 2.16 -2.07 6.28
CA THR A 55 1.33 -2.06 5.06
C THR A 55 2.20 -2.16 3.81
N LYS A 56 3.31 -1.42 3.75
CA LYS A 56 4.22 -1.50 2.60
C LYS A 56 4.85 -2.88 2.45
N LYS A 57 5.20 -3.54 3.56
CA LYS A 57 5.73 -4.90 3.53
C LYS A 57 4.70 -5.92 3.06
N GLU A 58 3.45 -5.78 3.46
CA GLU A 58 2.35 -6.63 3.00
C GLU A 58 2.11 -6.44 1.49
N GLU A 59 2.09 -5.19 1.00
CA GLU A 59 1.99 -4.89 -0.43
C GLU A 59 3.14 -5.52 -1.24
N GLU A 60 4.39 -5.38 -0.77
CA GLU A 60 5.57 -5.98 -1.41
C GLU A 60 5.46 -7.51 -1.49
N GLU A 61 4.97 -8.15 -0.43
CA GLU A 61 4.81 -9.61 -0.38
C GLU A 61 3.66 -10.07 -1.30
N MET A 62 2.54 -9.34 -1.37
CA MET A 62 1.46 -9.64 -2.33
C MET A 62 1.95 -9.58 -3.78
N VAL A 63 2.71 -8.55 -4.14
CA VAL A 63 3.30 -8.42 -5.48
C VAL A 63 4.24 -9.60 -5.77
N ARG A 64 5.07 -9.97 -4.80
CA ARG A 64 5.98 -11.12 -4.93
C ARG A 64 5.22 -12.42 -5.13
N GLN A 65 4.18 -12.67 -4.33
CA GLN A 65 3.36 -13.88 -4.43
C GLN A 65 2.63 -13.96 -5.77
N TYR A 66 2.13 -12.83 -6.27
CA TYR A 66 1.51 -12.74 -7.59
C TYR A 66 2.51 -13.14 -8.69
N ILE A 67 3.71 -12.54 -8.70
CA ILE A 67 4.75 -12.85 -9.68
C ILE A 67 5.19 -14.32 -9.60
N ASP A 68 5.42 -14.82 -8.38
CA ASP A 68 5.85 -16.21 -8.16
C ASP A 68 4.74 -17.21 -8.50
N GLY A 69 3.47 -16.83 -8.35
CA GLY A 69 2.32 -17.60 -8.81
C GLY A 69 2.33 -17.76 -10.33
N TYR A 70 2.43 -16.63 -11.04
CA TYR A 70 2.46 -16.60 -12.51
C TYR A 70 3.65 -17.38 -13.08
N LYS A 71 4.85 -17.23 -12.51
CA LYS A 71 6.02 -17.99 -12.97
C LYS A 71 5.88 -19.50 -12.80
N ARG A 72 5.18 -19.95 -11.74
CA ARG A 72 4.97 -21.38 -11.47
C ARG A 72 3.90 -21.99 -12.37
N HIS A 73 2.87 -21.21 -12.69
CA HIS A 73 1.77 -21.64 -13.55
C HIS A 73 1.53 -20.54 -14.59
N PRO A 74 2.37 -20.46 -15.63
CA PRO A 74 2.13 -19.54 -16.72
C PRO A 74 0.87 -19.96 -17.49
N GLU A 75 0.23 -19.01 -18.17
CA GLU A 75 -0.87 -19.36 -19.09
C GLU A 75 -0.37 -20.30 -20.19
N THR A 76 -1.22 -21.25 -20.53
CA THR A 76 -1.00 -22.17 -21.66
C THR A 76 -1.24 -21.45 -22.99
N PRO A 77 -0.65 -21.96 -24.10
CA PRO A 77 -0.90 -21.40 -25.43
C PRO A 77 -2.38 -21.41 -25.83
N GLU A 78 -3.17 -22.37 -25.35
CA GLU A 78 -4.63 -22.40 -25.56
C GLU A 78 -5.33 -21.26 -24.82
N GLU A 79 -5.05 -21.09 -23.53
CA GLU A 79 -5.63 -20.00 -22.71
C GLU A 79 -5.27 -18.62 -23.28
N LEU A 80 -4.03 -18.44 -23.77
CA LEU A 80 -3.61 -17.19 -24.41
C LEU A 80 -4.40 -16.90 -25.70
N LYS A 81 -4.78 -17.93 -26.48
CA LYS A 81 -5.61 -17.76 -27.67
C LYS A 81 -7.05 -17.38 -27.29
N GLU A 82 -7.58 -17.98 -26.24
CA GLU A 82 -8.91 -17.66 -25.73
C GLU A 82 -8.96 -16.22 -25.22
N LEU A 83 -7.97 -15.79 -24.43
CA LEU A 83 -7.81 -14.42 -23.96
C LEU A 83 -7.74 -13.43 -25.12
N ALA A 84 -6.90 -13.70 -26.14
CA ALA A 84 -6.80 -12.83 -27.31
C ALA A 84 -8.10 -12.72 -28.11
N ALA A 85 -8.88 -13.82 -28.20
CA ALA A 85 -10.18 -13.80 -28.84
C ALA A 85 -11.19 -12.97 -28.03
N MET A 86 -11.19 -13.10 -26.69
CA MET A 86 -12.03 -12.31 -25.79
C MET A 86 -11.69 -10.82 -25.85
N GLU A 87 -10.41 -10.47 -25.83
CA GLU A 87 -9.94 -9.08 -25.96
C GLU A 87 -10.44 -8.44 -27.26
N LYS A 88 -10.34 -9.17 -28.38
CA LYS A 88 -10.84 -8.71 -29.68
C LYS A 88 -12.35 -8.47 -29.66
N MET A 89 -13.12 -9.42 -29.13
CA MET A 89 -14.58 -9.27 -29.03
C MET A 89 -14.98 -8.12 -28.11
N GLN A 90 -14.26 -7.92 -27.01
CA GLN A 90 -14.50 -6.80 -26.10
C GLN A 90 -14.22 -5.46 -26.77
N ALA A 91 -13.10 -5.34 -27.50
CA ALA A 91 -12.78 -4.13 -28.24
C ALA A 91 -13.85 -3.80 -29.29
N GLU A 92 -14.28 -4.79 -30.08
CA GLU A 92 -15.35 -4.63 -31.09
C GLU A 92 -16.72 -4.29 -30.47
N THR A 93 -16.97 -4.71 -29.23
CA THR A 93 -18.23 -4.41 -28.52
C THR A 93 -18.18 -3.02 -27.91
N MET A 94 -17.07 -2.63 -27.28
CA MET A 94 -16.87 -1.28 -26.76
C MET A 94 -16.87 -0.22 -27.86
N GLU A 95 -16.39 -0.54 -29.07
CA GLU A 95 -16.47 0.35 -30.23
C GLU A 95 -17.91 0.58 -30.72
N LYS A 96 -18.81 -0.40 -30.51
CA LYS A 96 -20.23 -0.30 -30.88
C LYS A 96 -21.06 0.43 -29.83
N GLU A 97 -20.58 0.53 -28.60
CA GLU A 97 -21.17 1.41 -27.60
C GLU A 97 -20.74 2.85 -27.93
N ASP A 98 -21.58 3.54 -28.71
CA ASP A 98 -21.46 4.96 -29.00
C ASP A 98 -21.63 5.72 -27.67
N TRP A 99 -20.53 6.18 -27.06
CA TRP A 99 -20.53 6.99 -25.84
C TRP A 99 -20.97 8.44 -26.12
N SER A 100 -22.15 8.58 -26.75
CA SER A 100 -22.86 9.83 -27.02
C SER A 100 -23.81 10.20 -25.89
#